data_AF-A0A7V9NN61-F1
#
_entry.id   AF-A0A7V9NN61-F1
#
_cell.length_a   1.000
_cell.length_b   1.000
_cell.length_c   1.000
_cell.angle_alpha   90.00
_cell.angle_beta   90.00
_cell.angle_gamma   90.00
#
_symmetry.space_group_name_H-M   'P 1'
#
loop_
_entity.id
_entity.type
_entity.pdbx_description
1 polymer ?
#
loop_
_entity_poly.entity_id
_entity_poly.type
_entity_poly.pdbx_seq_one_letter_code
_entity_poly.pdbx_strand_id
1 'polypeptide(L)'
;DVNNMRTLENRISFSAELANLMWFNDEKEARAMFKSVITDFRQLLTQFDAPETATETEEEASLLVGGRGGDFNRKFFKATAVRQQIATNLAEHDPQLAFDFLAETAQAISNPKLRLQLEQNSYFEMQLLNRIAEKNVDVALKHGLKALEKGFNVQMGELLKKIYAKDAEKGASFGEDILKKIKSVDATPDNFYHLNMLLSLGNENLEQIKKEPGKRPMFSEQSMRELADLLGKALLKRENLDSSEITQYLPQVEKFAPARAAQMRQKMNSKNTKNGTAPFGDAPRPPMPATNTSQADKQKKLMEDVESLNKKTLSKEERQKVVEQAKKIIASVKNREQKLFALSALAAQVALSGDKESASQIMDDARSLINPQPKNYREYTETWIVITGYAGVDTEKAFPMLENTIFRLNETISAAIKVAEFIDTSNDIIEDGEVQVGSFGGEITRGLLRSLGTIDMTIQNLAKADFVRAKALTNKFERQEIRILAKMIVLRGILGESHPSNGEIFD
;
A
#
# COMPACT_ATOMS: atom_id res chain seq x y z
N ASP A 1 -20.14 5.14 -17.00
CA ASP A 1 -20.28 5.62 -15.61
C ASP A 1 -19.13 6.51 -15.19
N VAL A 2 -17.88 6.07 -15.21
CA VAL A 2 -16.74 6.90 -14.74
C VAL A 2 -16.60 8.22 -15.50
N ASN A 3 -16.76 8.20 -16.83
CA ASN A 3 -16.71 9.42 -17.65
C ASN A 3 -17.81 10.44 -17.34
N ASN A 4 -18.87 10.04 -16.63
CA ASN A 4 -19.94 10.94 -16.22
C ASN A 4 -19.69 11.54 -14.82
N MET A 5 -18.55 11.25 -14.18
CA MET A 5 -18.16 11.90 -12.93
C MET A 5 -17.84 13.37 -13.19
N ARG A 6 -18.28 14.22 -12.26
CA ARG A 6 -18.11 15.67 -12.31
C ARG A 6 -16.69 16.05 -11.91
N THR A 7 -16.17 15.45 -10.85
CA THR A 7 -14.84 15.81 -10.33
C THR A 7 -13.73 15.04 -11.05
N LEU A 8 -12.60 15.71 -11.25
CA LEU A 8 -11.42 15.09 -11.86
C LEU A 8 -10.86 14.02 -10.93
N GLU A 9 -10.86 14.28 -9.63
CA GLU A 9 -10.43 13.42 -8.55
C GLU A 9 -11.12 12.06 -8.60
N ASN A 10 -12.45 12.04 -8.67
CA ASN A 10 -13.20 10.78 -8.77
C ASN A 10 -12.92 10.07 -10.09
N ARG A 11 -12.84 10.81 -11.20
CA ARG A 11 -12.55 10.24 -12.51
C ARG A 11 -11.17 9.59 -12.55
N ILE A 12 -10.16 10.24 -11.96
CA ILE A 12 -8.79 9.75 -11.80
C ILE A 12 -8.78 8.50 -10.92
N SER A 13 -9.35 8.57 -9.71
CA SER A 13 -9.40 7.46 -8.75
C SER A 13 -9.98 6.20 -9.39
N PHE A 14 -11.16 6.31 -9.99
CA PHE A 14 -11.84 5.17 -10.60
C PHE A 14 -11.16 4.68 -11.88
N SER A 15 -10.72 5.58 -12.76
CA SER A 15 -10.09 5.18 -14.03
C SER A 15 -8.74 4.53 -13.81
N ALA A 16 -7.93 5.02 -12.85
CA ALA A 16 -6.63 4.45 -12.53
C ALA A 16 -6.76 3.01 -12.02
N GLU A 17 -7.74 2.78 -11.15
CA GLU A 17 -7.97 1.43 -10.65
C GLU A 17 -8.55 0.49 -11.72
N LEU A 18 -9.55 0.95 -12.48
CA LEU A 18 -10.11 0.12 -13.54
C LEU A 18 -9.05 -0.22 -14.59
N ALA A 19 -8.16 0.72 -14.92
CA ALA A 19 -7.02 0.45 -15.80
C ALA A 19 -6.08 -0.60 -15.21
N ASN A 20 -5.80 -0.53 -13.90
CA ASN A 20 -4.97 -1.52 -13.20
C ASN A 20 -5.59 -2.93 -13.25
N LEU A 21 -6.91 -3.04 -13.04
CA LEU A 21 -7.63 -4.32 -13.17
C LEU A 21 -7.70 -4.81 -14.62
N MET A 22 -7.90 -3.89 -15.57
CA MET A 22 -7.98 -4.19 -16.99
C MET A 22 -6.65 -4.71 -17.54
N TRP A 23 -5.51 -4.28 -16.97
CA TRP A 23 -4.19 -4.64 -17.49
C TRP A 23 -3.97 -6.15 -17.59
N PHE A 24 -4.53 -6.91 -16.64
CA PHE A 24 -4.40 -8.37 -16.63
C PHE A 24 -5.28 -9.08 -17.66
N ASN A 25 -6.22 -8.39 -18.29
CA ASN A 25 -7.22 -8.94 -19.21
C ASN A 25 -7.07 -8.39 -20.63
N ASP A 26 -6.91 -7.07 -20.76
CA ASP A 26 -6.67 -6.35 -22.01
C ASP A 26 -5.67 -5.22 -21.78
N GLU A 27 -4.40 -5.49 -22.01
CA GLU A 27 -3.31 -4.51 -21.86
C GLU A 27 -3.53 -3.27 -22.75
N LYS A 28 -4.06 -3.45 -23.97
CA LYS A 28 -4.23 -2.35 -24.91
C LYS A 28 -5.29 -1.38 -24.39
N GLU A 29 -6.40 -1.91 -23.90
CA GLU A 29 -7.46 -1.11 -23.28
C GLU A 29 -6.97 -0.47 -21.99
N ALA A 30 -6.26 -1.21 -21.12
CA ALA A 30 -5.69 -0.67 -19.90
C ALA A 30 -4.75 0.53 -20.16
N ARG A 31 -3.90 0.44 -21.20
CA ARG A 31 -3.05 1.56 -21.64
C ARG A 31 -3.87 2.75 -22.13
N ALA A 32 -4.98 2.53 -22.85
CA ALA A 32 -5.88 3.60 -23.27
C ALA A 32 -6.55 4.28 -22.06
N MET A 33 -6.98 3.50 -21.07
CA MET A 33 -7.53 4.02 -19.82
C MET A 33 -6.50 4.82 -19.04
N PHE A 34 -5.26 4.35 -18.92
CA PHE A 34 -4.18 5.12 -18.29
C PHE A 34 -3.89 6.43 -19.02
N LYS A 35 -3.96 6.49 -20.36
CA LYS A 35 -3.85 7.76 -21.07
C LYS A 35 -4.94 8.76 -20.68
N SER A 36 -6.17 8.28 -20.44
CA SER A 36 -7.25 9.13 -19.89
C SER A 36 -6.90 9.63 -18.49
N VAL A 37 -6.41 8.74 -17.62
CA VAL A 37 -5.95 9.10 -16.26
C VAL A 37 -4.87 10.18 -16.31
N ILE A 38 -3.86 10.03 -17.19
CA ILE A 38 -2.79 11.02 -17.36
C ILE A 38 -3.37 12.36 -17.80
N THR A 39 -4.30 12.36 -18.75
CA THR A 39 -4.97 13.57 -19.26
C THR A 39 -5.73 14.28 -18.15
N ASP A 40 -6.54 13.53 -17.39
CA ASP A 40 -7.34 14.05 -16.28
C ASP A 40 -6.45 14.59 -15.16
N PHE A 41 -5.37 13.88 -14.84
CA PHE A 41 -4.42 14.29 -13.82
C PHE A 41 -3.68 15.56 -14.22
N ARG A 42 -3.29 15.71 -15.50
CA ARG A 42 -2.71 16.95 -16.00
C ARG A 42 -3.69 18.11 -15.90
N GLN A 43 -4.95 17.88 -16.25
CA GLN A 43 -6.00 18.90 -16.09
C GLN A 43 -6.16 19.30 -14.62
N LEU A 44 -6.17 18.34 -13.69
CA LEU A 44 -6.21 18.60 -12.26
C LEU A 44 -5.02 19.45 -11.81
N LEU A 45 -3.80 19.11 -12.26
CA LEU A 45 -2.62 19.88 -11.92
C LEU A 45 -2.65 21.33 -12.44
N THR A 46 -3.22 21.56 -13.62
CA THR A 46 -3.36 22.93 -14.16
C THR A 46 -4.33 23.80 -13.35
N GLN A 47 -5.26 23.21 -12.59
CA GLN A 47 -6.12 23.98 -11.69
C GLN A 47 -5.33 24.58 -10.51
N PHE A 48 -4.24 23.92 -10.07
CA PHE A 48 -3.35 24.48 -9.06
C PHE A 48 -2.43 25.59 -9.59
N ASP A 49 -2.34 25.73 -10.91
CA ASP A 49 -1.44 26.64 -11.61
C ASP A 49 -2.08 28.01 -11.91
N ALA A 50 -3.36 28.19 -11.56
CA ALA A 50 -4.12 29.40 -11.85
C ALA A 50 -3.66 30.61 -11.00
N PRO A 51 -3.68 31.85 -11.52
CA PRO A 51 -3.22 33.03 -10.77
C PRO A 51 -3.96 33.26 -9.44
N GLU A 52 -5.24 32.87 -9.37
CA GLU A 52 -6.09 33.00 -8.18
C GLU A 52 -5.62 32.10 -7.01
N THR A 53 -4.85 31.04 -7.26
CA THR A 53 -4.22 30.21 -6.22
C THR A 53 -2.83 30.70 -5.81
N ALA A 54 -2.26 31.67 -6.54
CA ALA A 54 -0.88 32.14 -6.37
C ALA A 54 -0.75 33.44 -5.55
N THR A 55 -1.85 34.12 -5.22
CA THR A 55 -1.84 35.47 -4.63
C THR A 55 -1.89 35.55 -3.10
N GLU A 56 -2.07 34.45 -2.37
CA GLU A 56 -2.17 34.53 -0.91
C GLU A 56 -0.79 34.27 -0.25
N THR A 57 -0.14 35.37 0.17
CA THR A 57 1.05 35.33 1.04
C THR A 57 0.74 34.58 2.34
N GLU A 58 1.70 33.78 2.80
CA GLU A 58 1.64 32.95 4.03
C GLU A 58 1.19 33.71 5.30
N GLU A 59 1.23 35.05 5.32
CA GLU A 59 0.88 35.90 6.46
C GLU A 59 -0.63 36.12 6.68
N GLU A 60 -1.50 36.02 5.67
CA GLU A 60 -2.94 36.30 5.84
C GLU A 60 -3.78 35.05 6.20
N ALA A 61 -3.19 33.85 6.11
CA ALA A 61 -3.91 32.58 6.28
C ALA A 61 -4.14 32.14 7.75
N SER A 62 -3.62 32.88 8.74
CA SER A 62 -3.44 32.38 10.11
C SER A 62 -4.53 32.79 11.12
N LEU A 63 -5.45 33.70 10.78
CA LEU A 63 -6.37 34.27 11.79
C LEU A 63 -7.81 33.77 11.75
N LEU A 64 -8.18 32.91 10.80
CA LEU A 64 -9.48 32.25 10.77
C LEU A 64 -9.29 30.75 10.56
N VAL A 65 -10.04 29.95 11.34
CA VAL A 65 -10.15 28.50 11.16
C VAL A 65 -10.62 28.25 9.71
N GLY A 66 -9.70 27.84 8.82
CA GLY A 66 -10.00 27.58 7.39
C GLY A 66 -9.53 28.63 6.39
N GLY A 67 -8.34 29.24 6.56
CA GLY A 67 -7.76 30.10 5.53
C GLY A 67 -7.55 29.38 4.18
N ARG A 68 -7.92 30.04 3.07
CA ARG A 68 -7.88 29.51 1.69
C ARG A 68 -6.50 28.99 1.27
N GLY A 69 -5.41 29.62 1.70
CA GLY A 69 -4.05 29.10 1.49
C GLY A 69 -3.74 27.74 2.13
N GLY A 70 -4.45 27.35 3.20
CA GLY A 70 -4.31 26.02 3.82
C GLY A 70 -4.95 24.90 2.99
N ASP A 71 -6.08 25.20 2.33
CA ASP A 71 -6.80 24.25 1.47
C ASP A 71 -6.02 23.96 0.18
N PHE A 72 -5.42 24.98 -0.43
CA PHE A 72 -4.58 24.80 -1.62
C PHE A 72 -3.43 23.82 -1.36
N ASN A 73 -2.62 24.09 -0.34
CA ASN A 73 -1.47 23.25 0.00
C ASN A 73 -1.93 21.81 0.29
N ARG A 74 -3.03 21.64 1.05
CA ARG A 74 -3.58 20.33 1.37
C ARG A 74 -4.02 19.56 0.11
N LYS A 75 -4.77 20.19 -0.80
CA LYS A 75 -5.22 19.56 -2.05
C LYS A 75 -4.04 19.22 -2.97
N PHE A 76 -3.05 20.09 -3.08
CA PHE A 76 -1.83 19.83 -3.86
C PHE A 76 -0.99 18.68 -3.28
N PHE A 77 -0.85 18.60 -1.95
CA PHE A 77 -0.18 17.47 -1.30
C PHE A 77 -0.93 16.15 -1.52
N LYS A 78 -2.27 16.15 -1.43
CA LYS A 78 -3.09 14.96 -1.77
C LYS A 78 -2.87 14.55 -3.22
N ALA A 79 -2.94 15.48 -4.17
CA ALA A 79 -2.66 15.19 -5.58
C ALA A 79 -1.25 14.59 -5.76
N THR A 80 -0.25 15.12 -5.07
CA THR A 80 1.12 14.58 -5.10
C THR A 80 1.20 13.15 -4.57
N ALA A 81 0.44 12.81 -3.52
CA ALA A 81 0.35 11.45 -3.02
C ALA A 81 -0.34 10.52 -4.03
N VAL A 82 -1.46 10.94 -4.64
CA VAL A 82 -2.15 10.16 -5.69
C VAL A 82 -1.24 9.93 -6.90
N ARG A 83 -0.46 10.94 -7.30
CA ARG A 83 0.54 10.81 -8.37
C ARG A 83 1.54 9.70 -8.06
N GLN A 84 2.04 9.62 -6.83
CA GLN A 84 2.98 8.56 -6.43
C GLN A 84 2.34 7.16 -6.49
N GLN A 85 1.09 7.05 -6.05
CA GLN A 85 0.34 5.80 -6.08
C GLN A 85 0.08 5.32 -7.52
N ILE A 86 -0.36 6.21 -8.41
CA ILE A 86 -0.57 5.88 -9.82
C ILE A 86 0.74 5.44 -10.47
N ALA A 87 1.85 6.16 -10.22
CA ALA A 87 3.16 5.78 -10.75
C ALA A 87 3.63 4.41 -10.22
N THR A 88 3.36 4.11 -8.95
CA THR A 88 3.68 2.81 -8.34
C THR A 88 2.88 1.68 -8.99
N ASN A 89 1.58 1.87 -9.21
CA ASN A 89 0.73 0.90 -9.87
C ASN A 89 1.12 0.70 -11.34
N LEU A 90 1.45 1.78 -12.06
CA LEU A 90 1.97 1.69 -13.42
C LEU A 90 3.27 0.90 -13.47
N ALA A 91 4.19 1.13 -12.53
CA ALA A 91 5.48 0.45 -12.53
C ALA A 91 5.40 -1.06 -12.31
N GLU A 92 4.30 -1.55 -11.72
CA GLU A 92 4.06 -2.99 -11.60
C GLU A 92 3.91 -3.69 -12.95
N HIS A 93 3.42 -2.94 -13.94
CA HIS A 93 2.98 -3.43 -15.25
C HIS A 93 3.86 -2.92 -16.39
N ASP A 94 4.12 -1.63 -16.41
CA ASP A 94 4.97 -0.93 -17.36
C ASP A 94 5.85 0.12 -16.64
N PRO A 95 7.08 -0.27 -16.29
CA PRO A 95 8.06 0.62 -15.67
C PRO A 95 8.35 1.91 -16.45
N GLN A 96 8.34 1.88 -17.79
CA GLN A 96 8.63 3.06 -18.59
C GLN A 96 7.45 4.03 -18.55
N LEU A 97 6.23 3.52 -18.68
CA LEU A 97 5.01 4.32 -18.59
C LEU A 97 4.87 5.03 -17.24
N ALA A 98 5.33 4.40 -16.14
CA ALA A 98 5.37 5.03 -14.83
C ALA A 98 6.24 6.29 -14.79
N PHE A 99 7.45 6.23 -15.38
CA PHE A 99 8.33 7.40 -15.44
C PHE A 99 7.86 8.46 -16.42
N ASP A 100 7.28 8.05 -17.54
CA ASP A 100 6.70 8.97 -18.52
C ASP A 100 5.54 9.74 -17.87
N PHE A 101 4.68 9.06 -17.13
CA PHE A 101 3.63 9.69 -16.32
C PHE A 101 4.18 10.72 -15.32
N LEU A 102 5.24 10.37 -14.56
CA LEU A 102 5.86 11.32 -13.63
C LEU A 102 6.41 12.54 -14.40
N ALA A 103 7.14 12.35 -15.49
CA ALA A 103 7.70 13.44 -16.27
C ALA A 103 6.61 14.35 -16.87
N GLU A 104 5.61 13.76 -17.52
CA GLU A 104 4.53 14.50 -18.18
C GLU A 104 3.68 15.31 -17.20
N THR A 105 3.38 14.75 -16.03
CA THR A 105 2.59 15.45 -15.01
C THR A 105 3.37 16.59 -14.36
N ALA A 106 4.68 16.45 -14.15
CA ALA A 106 5.51 17.56 -13.66
C ALA A 106 5.57 18.70 -14.70
N GLN A 107 5.70 18.37 -15.98
CA GLN A 107 5.75 19.34 -17.08
C GLN A 107 4.42 20.08 -17.32
N ALA A 108 3.30 19.54 -16.84
CA ALA A 108 1.99 20.17 -16.99
C ALA A 108 1.80 21.44 -16.13
N ILE A 109 2.59 21.60 -15.07
CA ILE A 109 2.54 22.79 -14.20
C ILE A 109 3.47 23.86 -14.75
N SER A 110 2.98 25.09 -14.97
CA SER A 110 3.80 26.23 -15.42
C SER A 110 4.55 26.91 -14.27
N ASN A 111 3.97 26.95 -13.06
CA ASN A 111 4.56 27.52 -11.86
C ASN A 111 5.88 26.81 -11.47
N PRO A 112 7.02 27.52 -11.50
CA PRO A 112 8.33 26.91 -11.23
C PRO A 112 8.46 26.31 -9.82
N LYS A 113 7.83 26.91 -8.80
CA LYS A 113 7.91 26.42 -7.41
C LYS A 113 7.18 25.09 -7.26
N LEU A 114 5.97 24.99 -7.79
CA LEU A 114 5.17 23.77 -7.74
C LEU A 114 5.77 22.67 -8.62
N ARG A 115 6.27 23.01 -9.81
CA ARG A 115 7.01 22.07 -10.66
C ARG A 115 8.22 21.50 -9.95
N LEU A 116 9.01 22.37 -9.31
CA LEU A 116 10.19 21.96 -8.56
C LEU A 116 9.82 20.99 -7.43
N GLN A 117 8.70 21.19 -6.72
CA GLN A 117 8.22 20.25 -5.70
C GLN A 117 7.88 18.87 -6.27
N LEU A 118 7.27 18.80 -7.46
CA LEU A 118 6.98 17.53 -8.13
C LEU A 118 8.24 16.81 -8.65
N GLU A 119 9.26 17.57 -9.08
CA GLU A 119 10.53 17.06 -9.62
C GLU A 119 11.56 16.72 -8.53
N GLN A 120 11.52 17.38 -7.38
CA GLN A 120 12.46 17.18 -6.27
C GLN A 120 12.14 15.96 -5.39
N ASN A 121 11.13 15.17 -5.74
CA ASN A 121 10.78 13.95 -5.01
C ASN A 121 11.73 12.77 -5.33
N SER A 122 13.04 13.03 -5.18
CA SER A 122 14.13 12.09 -5.44
C SER A 122 14.05 10.84 -4.57
N TYR A 123 13.50 10.96 -3.36
CA TYR A 123 13.26 9.83 -2.47
C TYR A 123 12.27 8.83 -3.09
N PHE A 124 11.09 9.30 -3.53
CA PHE A 124 10.10 8.45 -4.17
C PHE A 124 10.61 7.88 -5.50
N GLU A 125 11.25 8.69 -6.35
CA GLU A 125 11.83 8.21 -7.61
C GLU A 125 12.82 7.05 -7.36
N MET A 126 13.66 7.16 -6.33
CA MET A 126 14.58 6.08 -5.95
C MET A 126 13.89 4.85 -5.38
N GLN A 127 12.80 5.01 -4.61
CA GLN A 127 12.00 3.86 -4.15
C GLN A 127 11.38 3.12 -5.34
N LEU A 128 10.82 3.86 -6.30
CA LEU A 128 10.24 3.33 -7.51
C LEU A 128 11.28 2.58 -8.35
N LEU A 129 12.48 3.17 -8.53
CA LEU A 129 13.60 2.51 -9.21
C LEU A 129 14.01 1.21 -8.55
N ASN A 130 14.11 1.20 -7.23
CA ASN A 130 14.47 0.00 -6.48
C ASN A 130 13.43 -1.11 -6.64
N ARG A 131 12.15 -0.77 -6.78
CA ARG A 131 11.08 -1.74 -7.05
C ARG A 131 11.15 -2.25 -8.49
N ILE A 132 11.34 -1.35 -9.45
CA ILE A 132 11.47 -1.67 -10.88
C ILE A 132 12.67 -2.58 -11.14
N ALA A 133 13.80 -2.35 -10.47
CA ALA A 133 15.02 -3.14 -10.65
C ALA A 133 14.84 -4.65 -10.40
N GLU A 134 13.82 -5.05 -9.64
CA GLU A 134 13.49 -6.45 -9.40
C GLU A 134 12.89 -7.14 -10.64
N LYS A 135 12.24 -6.35 -11.52
CA LYS A 135 11.50 -6.82 -12.69
C LYS A 135 12.15 -6.43 -14.02
N ASN A 136 12.68 -5.21 -14.13
CA ASN A 136 13.22 -4.64 -15.36
C ASN A 136 14.50 -3.85 -15.09
N VAL A 137 15.64 -4.52 -15.30
CA VAL A 137 16.98 -3.95 -15.08
C VAL A 137 17.27 -2.80 -16.05
N ASP A 138 16.83 -2.89 -17.30
CA ASP A 138 17.15 -1.88 -18.33
C ASP A 138 16.51 -0.52 -18.02
N VAL A 139 15.23 -0.52 -17.64
CA VAL A 139 14.54 0.70 -17.22
C VAL A 139 15.14 1.25 -15.93
N ALA A 140 15.41 0.38 -14.95
CA ALA A 140 16.05 0.78 -13.70
C ALA A 140 17.43 1.41 -13.92
N LEU A 141 18.24 0.85 -14.82
CA LEU A 141 19.56 1.37 -15.16
C LEU A 141 19.47 2.72 -15.88
N LYS A 142 18.62 2.82 -16.91
CA LYS A 142 18.41 4.07 -17.67
C LYS A 142 18.05 5.23 -16.74
N HIS A 143 17.07 5.02 -15.86
CA HIS A 143 16.61 6.06 -14.96
C HIS A 143 17.53 6.24 -13.74
N GLY A 144 18.23 5.20 -13.29
CA GLY A 144 19.28 5.27 -12.27
C GLY A 144 20.46 6.14 -12.71
N LEU A 145 20.89 6.03 -13.97
CA LEU A 145 21.91 6.90 -14.56
C LEU A 145 21.45 8.38 -14.61
N LYS A 146 20.19 8.64 -14.99
CA LYS A 146 19.62 9.99 -14.96
C LYS A 146 19.53 10.55 -13.53
N ALA A 147 19.18 9.72 -12.54
CA ALA A 147 19.19 10.13 -11.14
C ALA A 147 20.61 10.43 -10.65
N LEU A 148 21.61 9.65 -11.09
CA LEU A 148 23.01 9.85 -10.77
C LEU A 148 23.55 11.20 -11.28
N GLU A 149 23.03 11.73 -12.39
CA GLU A 149 23.38 13.07 -12.88
C GLU A 149 23.06 14.16 -11.84
N LYS A 150 21.95 14.01 -11.11
CA LYS A 150 21.51 14.93 -10.04
C LYS A 150 22.33 14.79 -8.76
N GLY A 151 23.02 13.66 -8.56
CA GLY A 151 23.85 13.40 -7.39
C GLY A 151 23.80 11.94 -6.95
N PHE A 152 24.66 11.59 -5.99
CA PHE A 152 24.68 10.26 -5.38
C PHE A 152 23.97 10.28 -4.02
N ASN A 153 23.14 9.28 -3.74
CA ASN A 153 22.50 9.08 -2.44
C ASN A 153 22.61 7.62 -1.99
N VAL A 154 22.24 7.33 -0.73
CA VAL A 154 22.33 5.98 -0.15
C VAL A 154 21.44 4.97 -0.89
N GLN A 155 20.25 5.37 -1.35
CA GLN A 155 19.35 4.46 -2.08
C GLN A 155 19.95 3.97 -3.42
N MET A 156 20.91 4.70 -3.98
CA MET A 156 21.61 4.30 -5.20
C MET A 156 22.48 3.05 -4.98
N GLY A 157 22.98 2.85 -3.76
CA GLY A 157 23.71 1.63 -3.38
C GLY A 157 22.82 0.39 -3.41
N GLU A 158 21.58 0.51 -2.93
CA GLU A 158 20.58 -0.58 -3.01
C GLU A 158 20.18 -0.86 -4.47
N LEU A 159 20.02 0.19 -5.28
CA LEU A 159 19.73 0.03 -6.71
C LEU A 159 20.87 -0.73 -7.41
N LEU A 160 22.13 -0.36 -7.13
CA LEU A 160 23.31 -1.05 -7.65
C LEU A 160 23.32 -2.54 -7.27
N LYS A 161 23.04 -2.88 -6.00
CA LYS A 161 22.93 -4.28 -5.56
C LYS A 161 21.88 -5.04 -6.34
N LYS A 162 20.68 -4.47 -6.51
CA LYS A 162 19.56 -5.14 -7.21
C LYS A 162 19.87 -5.35 -8.69
N ILE A 163 20.40 -4.32 -9.36
CA ILE A 163 20.84 -4.42 -10.76
C ILE A 163 21.91 -5.51 -10.88
N TYR A 164 22.94 -5.48 -10.05
CA TYR A 164 24.04 -6.45 -10.09
C TYR A 164 23.57 -7.89 -9.83
N ALA A 165 22.66 -8.09 -8.87
CA ALA A 165 22.12 -9.41 -8.56
C ALA A 165 21.35 -10.03 -9.75
N LYS A 166 20.74 -9.19 -10.60
CA LYS A 166 19.97 -9.62 -11.79
C LYS A 166 20.84 -9.68 -13.06
N ASP A 167 21.76 -8.75 -13.22
CA ASP A 167 22.66 -8.61 -14.36
C ASP A 167 24.01 -8.05 -13.88
N ALA A 168 24.97 -8.95 -13.66
CA ALA A 168 26.27 -8.60 -13.08
C ALA A 168 27.10 -7.67 -14.00
N GLU A 169 26.95 -7.77 -15.31
CA GLU A 169 27.66 -6.92 -16.27
C GLU A 169 27.14 -5.49 -16.22
N LYS A 170 25.81 -5.31 -16.29
CA LYS A 170 25.17 -3.99 -16.15
C LYS A 170 25.41 -3.40 -14.76
N GLY A 171 25.33 -4.22 -13.71
CA GLY A 171 25.62 -3.79 -12.34
C GLY A 171 27.06 -3.32 -12.18
N ALA A 172 28.04 -4.05 -12.71
CA ALA A 172 29.43 -3.63 -12.67
C ALA A 172 29.65 -2.33 -13.45
N SER A 173 29.07 -2.19 -14.65
CA SER A 173 29.14 -0.94 -15.41
C SER A 173 28.54 0.24 -14.64
N PHE A 174 27.37 0.04 -14.01
CA PHE A 174 26.72 1.07 -13.21
C PHE A 174 27.54 1.45 -11.97
N GLY A 175 28.20 0.47 -11.34
CA GLY A 175 29.15 0.73 -10.26
C GLY A 175 30.30 1.65 -10.68
N GLU A 176 30.85 1.44 -11.88
CA GLU A 176 31.90 2.31 -12.43
C GLU A 176 31.38 3.73 -12.74
N ASP A 177 30.15 3.85 -13.27
CA ASP A 177 29.52 5.16 -13.49
C ASP A 177 29.28 5.91 -12.17
N ILE A 178 28.85 5.22 -11.11
CA ILE A 178 28.72 5.76 -9.76
C ILE A 178 30.06 6.29 -9.26
N LEU A 179 31.13 5.49 -9.36
CA LEU A 179 32.46 5.92 -8.95
C LEU A 179 32.92 7.16 -9.73
N LYS A 180 32.71 7.16 -11.05
CA LYS A 180 33.04 8.31 -11.91
C LYS A 180 32.30 9.58 -11.47
N LYS A 181 31.01 9.48 -11.13
CA LYS A 181 30.24 10.62 -10.62
C LYS A 181 30.75 11.09 -9.27
N ILE A 182 31.02 10.18 -8.33
CA ILE A 182 31.53 10.54 -7.01
C ILE A 182 32.90 11.21 -7.12
N LYS A 183 33.78 10.74 -8.02
CA LYS A 183 35.08 11.37 -8.29
C LYS A 183 34.98 12.79 -8.83
N SER A 184 33.89 13.13 -9.52
CA SER A 184 33.67 14.49 -10.02
C SER A 184 33.32 15.50 -8.90
N VAL A 185 32.94 14.98 -7.72
CA VAL A 185 32.71 15.77 -6.51
C VAL A 185 33.94 15.59 -5.62
N ASP A 186 34.51 16.69 -5.11
CA ASP A 186 35.66 16.57 -4.21
C ASP A 186 35.34 15.65 -3.02
N ALA A 187 36.33 14.87 -2.58
CA ALA A 187 36.20 14.10 -1.35
C ALA A 187 36.07 15.08 -0.17
N THR A 188 34.92 15.09 0.50
CA THR A 188 34.58 16.00 1.60
C THR A 188 34.27 15.22 2.88
N PRO A 189 34.40 15.88 4.05
CA PRO A 189 33.84 15.39 5.31
C PRO A 189 32.39 14.89 5.27
N ASP A 190 31.58 15.31 4.29
CA ASP A 190 30.15 14.99 4.25
C ASP A 190 29.84 13.74 3.40
N ASN A 191 30.74 13.35 2.48
CA ASN A 191 30.51 12.24 1.55
C ASN A 191 31.23 10.93 1.92
N PHE A 192 31.95 10.87 3.05
CA PHE A 192 32.65 9.65 3.46
C PHE A 192 31.73 8.46 3.72
N TYR A 193 30.50 8.68 4.20
CA TYR A 193 29.52 7.60 4.39
C TYR A 193 29.16 6.92 3.07
N HIS A 194 29.04 7.69 1.98
CA HIS A 194 28.79 7.16 0.64
C HIS A 194 29.97 6.35 0.12
N LEU A 195 31.19 6.85 0.31
CA LEU A 195 32.42 6.16 -0.08
C LEU A 195 32.60 4.85 0.70
N ASN A 196 32.35 4.88 2.00
CA ASN A 196 32.41 3.69 2.85
C ASN A 196 31.34 2.65 2.46
N MET A 197 30.12 3.09 2.19
CA MET A 197 29.06 2.20 1.71
C MET A 197 29.52 1.47 0.46
N LEU A 198 29.96 2.18 -0.59
CA LEU A 198 30.40 1.55 -1.85
C LEU A 198 31.61 0.64 -1.67
N LEU A 199 32.59 1.04 -0.85
CA LEU A 199 33.75 0.21 -0.55
C LEU A 199 33.34 -1.07 0.18
N SER A 200 32.40 -0.98 1.13
CA SER A 200 31.84 -2.14 1.83
C SER A 200 31.11 -3.05 0.84
N LEU A 201 30.27 -2.50 -0.04
CA LEU A 201 29.55 -3.27 -1.06
C LEU A 201 30.49 -4.01 -2.01
N GLY A 202 31.52 -3.32 -2.52
CA GLY A 202 32.51 -3.95 -3.37
C GLY A 202 33.30 -5.04 -2.65
N ASN A 203 33.66 -4.81 -1.39
CA ASN A 203 34.38 -5.81 -0.60
C ASN A 203 33.52 -7.05 -0.31
N GLU A 204 32.26 -6.87 0.09
CA GLU A 204 31.30 -7.96 0.28
C GLU A 204 31.09 -8.75 -1.01
N ASN A 205 30.92 -8.05 -2.13
CA ASN A 205 30.76 -8.66 -3.44
C ASN A 205 31.99 -9.50 -3.85
N LEU A 206 33.21 -9.00 -3.63
CA LEU A 206 34.44 -9.76 -3.90
C LEU A 206 34.50 -11.04 -3.05
N GLU A 207 34.10 -10.99 -1.79
CA GLU A 207 34.05 -12.19 -0.94
C GLU A 207 32.95 -13.18 -1.37
N GLN A 208 31.83 -12.69 -1.92
CA GLN A 208 30.78 -13.53 -2.50
C GLN A 208 31.22 -14.22 -3.79
N ILE A 209 31.89 -13.50 -4.71
CA ILE A 209 32.35 -14.05 -5.99
C ILE A 209 33.40 -15.13 -5.80
N LYS A 210 34.20 -15.08 -4.73
CA LYS A 210 35.10 -16.20 -4.38
C LYS A 210 34.36 -17.54 -4.22
N LYS A 211 33.08 -17.50 -3.83
CA LYS A 211 32.21 -18.67 -3.69
C LYS A 211 31.47 -19.02 -4.99
N GLU A 212 31.40 -18.10 -5.94
CA GLU A 212 30.74 -18.23 -7.25
C GLU A 212 31.66 -17.76 -8.39
N PRO A 213 32.68 -18.56 -8.75
CA PRO A 213 33.68 -18.15 -9.73
C PRO A 213 33.07 -17.92 -11.12
N GLY A 214 33.44 -16.81 -11.77
CA GLY A 214 33.00 -16.46 -13.13
C GLY A 214 32.11 -15.22 -13.22
N LYS A 215 31.62 -14.67 -12.11
CA LYS A 215 30.90 -13.37 -12.10
C LYS A 215 31.88 -12.19 -12.12
N ARG A 216 31.60 -11.19 -12.95
CA ARG A 216 32.34 -9.92 -12.99
C ARG A 216 32.20 -9.19 -11.66
N PRO A 217 33.29 -8.73 -11.01
CA PRO A 217 33.20 -7.91 -9.80
C PRO A 217 32.40 -6.63 -10.00
N MET A 218 31.63 -6.23 -8.99
CA MET A 218 30.82 -5.00 -8.99
C MET A 218 31.68 -3.75 -9.17
N PHE A 219 32.91 -3.77 -8.67
CA PHE A 219 33.93 -2.76 -8.91
C PHE A 219 35.22 -3.45 -9.33
N SER A 220 35.94 -2.85 -10.27
CA SER A 220 37.29 -3.32 -10.60
C SER A 220 38.24 -3.19 -9.40
N GLU A 221 39.35 -3.93 -9.40
CA GLU A 221 40.37 -3.81 -8.35
C GLU A 221 40.91 -2.37 -8.26
N GLN A 222 41.08 -1.71 -9.40
CA GLN A 222 41.48 -0.31 -9.46
C GLN A 222 40.43 0.59 -8.80
N SER A 223 39.16 0.37 -9.11
CA SER A 223 38.03 1.12 -8.55
C SER A 223 37.92 0.95 -7.03
N MET A 224 38.22 -0.25 -6.51
CA MET A 224 38.30 -0.50 -5.06
C MET A 224 39.44 0.27 -4.38
N ARG A 225 40.62 0.32 -5.01
CA ARG A 225 41.76 1.11 -4.52
C ARG A 225 41.43 2.61 -4.51
N GLU A 226 40.75 3.08 -5.54
CA GLU A 226 40.33 4.48 -5.65
C GLU A 226 39.28 4.86 -4.62
N LEU A 227 38.25 4.02 -4.40
CA LEU A 227 37.26 4.23 -3.34
C LEU A 227 37.91 4.32 -1.96
N ALA A 228 38.87 3.43 -1.66
CA ALA A 228 39.59 3.45 -0.39
C ALA A 228 40.49 4.69 -0.23
N ASP A 229 41.13 5.14 -1.30
CA ASP A 229 41.91 6.38 -1.28
C ASP A 229 41.03 7.61 -1.03
N LEU A 230 39.89 7.71 -1.72
CA LEU A 230 38.91 8.78 -1.55
C LEU A 230 38.33 8.78 -0.13
N LEU A 231 37.94 7.61 0.39
CA LEU A 231 37.43 7.46 1.75
C LEU A 231 38.45 7.97 2.77
N GLY A 232 39.70 7.52 2.67
CA GLY A 232 40.74 7.97 3.59
C GLY A 232 41.06 9.45 3.44
N LYS A 233 41.01 10.04 2.24
CA LYS A 233 41.12 11.50 2.04
C LYS A 233 39.98 12.25 2.73
N ALA A 234 38.74 11.81 2.56
CA ALA A 234 37.57 12.42 3.18
C ALA A 234 37.67 12.40 4.71
N LEU A 235 38.04 11.25 5.30
CA LEU A 235 38.26 11.11 6.74
C LEU A 235 39.41 12.00 7.23
N LEU A 236 40.56 12.00 6.53
CA LEU A 236 41.72 12.83 6.91
C LEU A 236 41.45 14.34 6.84
N LYS A 237 40.47 14.81 6.06
CA LYS A 237 40.04 16.21 6.04
C LYS A 237 39.17 16.61 7.25
N ARG A 238 38.59 15.67 7.99
CA ARG A 238 37.73 15.98 9.15
C ARG A 238 38.53 16.54 10.32
N GLU A 239 38.11 17.67 10.86
CA GLU A 239 38.76 18.28 12.04
C GLU A 239 38.56 17.43 13.29
N ASN A 240 37.35 16.91 13.51
CA ASN A 240 36.94 16.14 14.69
C ASN A 240 36.82 14.63 14.45
N LEU A 241 37.70 14.06 13.62
CA LEU A 241 37.77 12.61 13.43
C LEU A 241 38.10 11.92 14.77
N ASP A 242 37.18 11.08 15.27
CA ASP A 242 37.32 10.36 16.54
C ASP A 242 38.11 9.03 16.34
N SER A 243 38.79 8.56 17.39
CA SER A 243 39.51 7.29 17.42
C SER A 243 38.57 6.10 17.13
N SER A 244 37.31 6.19 17.55
CA SER A 244 36.29 5.17 17.26
C SER A 244 35.97 5.07 15.77
N GLU A 245 35.78 6.20 15.09
CA GLU A 245 35.51 6.28 13.65
C GLU A 245 36.71 5.76 12.84
N ILE A 246 37.95 6.11 13.23
CA ILE A 246 39.13 5.63 12.51
C ILE A 246 39.25 4.11 12.67
N THR A 247 39.02 3.58 13.88
CA THR A 247 39.02 2.12 14.11
C THR A 247 37.99 1.40 13.26
N GLN A 248 36.83 2.01 13.04
CA GLN A 248 35.75 1.46 12.20
C GLN A 248 36.15 1.35 10.72
N TYR A 249 36.76 2.38 10.14
CA TYR A 249 37.03 2.44 8.69
C TYR A 249 38.43 1.94 8.28
N LEU A 250 39.38 1.94 9.21
CA LEU A 250 40.78 1.61 8.93
C LEU A 250 41.00 0.24 8.28
N PRO A 251 40.34 -0.87 8.71
CA PRO A 251 40.58 -2.19 8.10
C PRO A 251 40.22 -2.22 6.61
N GLN A 252 39.14 -1.53 6.22
CA GLN A 252 38.72 -1.48 4.81
C GLN A 252 39.68 -0.62 3.99
N VAL A 253 40.09 0.53 4.51
CA VAL A 253 41.07 1.41 3.83
C VAL A 253 42.42 0.71 3.72
N GLU A 254 42.87 -0.01 4.73
CA GLU A 254 44.15 -0.73 4.72
C GLU A 254 44.21 -1.82 3.66
N LYS A 255 43.10 -2.56 3.47
CA LYS A 255 43.01 -3.64 2.48
C LYS A 255 43.27 -3.15 1.05
N PHE A 256 42.85 -1.94 0.70
CA PHE A 256 42.90 -1.43 -0.69
C PHE A 256 43.79 -0.20 -0.88
N ALA A 257 44.11 0.55 0.18
CA ALA A 257 44.94 1.75 0.17
C ALA A 257 45.85 1.82 1.43
N PRO A 258 46.85 0.93 1.56
CA PRO A 258 47.67 0.81 2.78
C PRO A 258 48.44 2.08 3.13
N ALA A 259 48.90 2.84 2.14
CA ALA A 259 49.55 4.14 2.37
C ALA A 259 48.61 5.16 3.02
N ARG A 260 47.32 5.12 2.67
CA ARG A 260 46.30 5.99 3.25
C ARG A 260 45.94 5.57 4.68
N ALA A 261 45.88 4.27 4.94
CA ALA A 261 45.70 3.72 6.28
C ALA A 261 46.84 4.14 7.24
N ALA A 262 48.09 4.18 6.75
CA ALA A 262 49.22 4.67 7.55
C ALA A 262 49.04 6.14 7.98
N GLN A 263 48.54 7.00 7.08
CA GLN A 263 48.22 8.40 7.41
C GLN A 263 47.08 8.51 8.45
N MET A 264 46.05 7.67 8.34
CA MET A 264 44.96 7.62 9.32
C MET A 264 45.45 7.20 10.71
N ARG A 265 46.35 6.21 10.80
CA ARG A 265 46.99 5.80 12.07
C ARG A 265 47.81 6.93 12.68
N GLN A 266 48.56 7.68 11.87
CA GLN A 266 49.34 8.83 12.34
C GLN A 266 48.42 9.91 12.95
N LYS A 267 47.25 10.15 12.35
CA LYS A 267 46.25 11.09 12.89
C LYS A 267 45.58 10.58 14.18
N MET A 268 45.31 9.28 14.34
CA MET A 268 44.84 8.69 15.61
C MET A 268 45.82 8.93 16.76
N ASN A 269 47.10 8.63 16.52
CA ASN A 269 48.12 8.72 17.56
C ASN A 269 48.34 10.17 18.04
N SER A 270 47.94 11.16 17.23
CA SER A 270 47.97 12.58 17.62
C SER A 270 46.83 13.03 18.54
N LYS A 271 45.74 12.23 18.67
CA LYS A 271 44.51 12.60 19.42
C LYS A 271 44.21 11.75 20.65
N ASN A 272 44.89 10.62 20.85
CA ASN A 272 44.53 9.60 21.84
C ASN A 272 44.89 9.95 23.32
N THR A 273 44.87 11.22 23.71
CA THR A 273 45.11 11.67 25.10
C THR A 273 43.86 12.02 25.90
N LYS A 274 42.62 11.93 25.37
CA LYS A 274 41.42 12.24 26.18
C LYS A 274 40.20 11.37 25.87
N ASN A 275 39.78 10.65 26.91
CA ASN A 275 38.44 10.15 27.26
C ASN A 275 38.03 8.75 26.76
N GLY A 276 37.82 7.85 27.74
CA GLY A 276 37.01 6.64 27.61
C GLY A 276 35.79 6.73 28.53
N THR A 277 34.64 6.23 28.08
CA THR A 277 33.43 6.01 28.90
C THR A 277 32.82 4.65 28.58
N ALA A 278 32.24 4.02 29.61
CA ALA A 278 31.70 2.65 29.63
C ALA A 278 30.16 2.61 29.43
N PRO A 279 29.54 1.46 29.11
CA PRO A 279 28.13 1.35 28.74
C PRO A 279 27.18 1.00 29.90
N PHE A 280 25.93 1.47 29.80
CA PHE A 280 24.80 1.18 30.70
C PHE A 280 24.05 -0.12 30.31
N GLY A 281 23.48 -0.80 31.32
CA GLY A 281 22.78 -2.08 31.20
C GLY A 281 21.24 -2.02 31.12
N ASP A 282 20.66 -3.13 30.66
CA ASP A 282 19.22 -3.38 30.48
C ASP A 282 18.54 -3.93 31.75
N ALA A 283 17.26 -3.58 31.94
CA ALA A 283 16.36 -4.19 32.93
C ALA A 283 15.11 -4.80 32.27
N PRO A 284 14.56 -5.95 32.74
CA PRO A 284 13.43 -6.62 32.09
C PRO A 284 12.05 -6.15 32.60
N ARG A 285 11.04 -6.20 31.73
CA ARG A 285 9.62 -5.95 32.05
C ARG A 285 8.90 -7.23 32.54
N PRO A 286 7.93 -7.15 33.47
CA PRO A 286 7.12 -8.29 33.91
C PRO A 286 5.87 -8.55 33.03
N PRO A 287 5.27 -9.77 33.06
CA PRO A 287 4.18 -10.18 32.18
C PRO A 287 2.78 -9.86 32.73
N MET A 288 1.82 -9.71 31.81
CA MET A 288 0.38 -9.50 32.08
C MET A 288 -0.37 -10.82 32.36
N PRO A 289 -1.52 -10.79 33.09
CA PRO A 289 -2.24 -11.97 33.55
C PRO A 289 -3.26 -12.52 32.54
N ALA A 290 -3.52 -13.83 32.65
CA ALA A 290 -4.39 -14.65 31.81
C ALA A 290 -5.90 -14.41 32.01
N THR A 291 -6.68 -14.61 30.95
CA THR A 291 -8.15 -14.47 30.89
C THR A 291 -8.90 -15.80 31.03
N ASN A 292 -10.16 -15.68 31.50
CA ASN A 292 -11.13 -16.71 31.90
C ASN A 292 -11.29 -17.94 30.97
N THR A 293 -11.13 -19.14 31.53
CA THR A 293 -11.14 -20.46 30.87
C THR A 293 -12.52 -21.01 30.46
N SER A 294 -13.61 -20.66 31.13
CA SER A 294 -14.93 -21.32 30.92
C SER A 294 -15.63 -20.98 29.58
N GLN A 295 -15.42 -19.78 29.04
CA GLN A 295 -15.94 -19.42 27.71
C GLN A 295 -15.08 -20.02 26.59
N ALA A 296 -13.77 -20.13 26.82
CA ALA A 296 -12.84 -20.73 25.88
C ALA A 296 -13.16 -22.22 25.64
N ASP A 297 -13.52 -22.97 26.68
CA ASP A 297 -13.86 -24.40 26.55
C ASP A 297 -15.14 -24.64 25.74
N LYS A 298 -16.16 -23.80 25.92
CA LYS A 298 -17.42 -23.88 25.14
C LYS A 298 -17.19 -23.48 23.68
N GLN A 299 -16.34 -22.48 23.44
CA GLN A 299 -15.99 -22.02 22.10
C GLN A 299 -15.15 -23.06 21.36
N LYS A 300 -14.20 -23.69 22.05
CA LYS A 300 -13.39 -24.80 21.53
C LYS A 300 -14.26 -25.99 21.13
N LYS A 301 -15.20 -26.40 22.00
CA LYS A 301 -16.13 -27.48 21.68
C LYS A 301 -17.03 -27.18 20.48
N LEU A 302 -17.53 -25.94 20.37
CA LEU A 302 -18.31 -25.51 19.21
C LEU A 302 -17.49 -25.59 17.91
N MET A 303 -16.22 -25.17 17.93
CA MET A 303 -15.32 -25.29 16.78
C MET A 303 -15.08 -26.76 16.41
N GLU A 304 -14.79 -27.62 17.38
CA GLU A 304 -14.58 -29.06 17.17
C GLU A 304 -15.83 -29.73 16.57
N ASP A 305 -17.02 -29.44 17.10
CA ASP A 305 -18.29 -29.98 16.60
C ASP A 305 -18.57 -29.49 15.15
N VAL A 306 -18.36 -28.21 14.87
CA VAL A 306 -18.56 -27.60 13.54
C VAL A 306 -17.55 -28.15 12.51
N GLU A 307 -16.29 -28.32 12.88
CA GLU A 307 -15.26 -28.92 12.01
C GLU A 307 -15.53 -30.42 11.72
N SER A 308 -16.11 -31.13 12.68
CA SER A 308 -16.41 -32.57 12.53
C SER A 308 -17.42 -32.86 11.41
N LEU A 309 -18.27 -31.89 11.05
CA LEU A 309 -19.29 -32.02 10.00
C LEU A 309 -18.72 -32.24 8.59
N ASN A 310 -17.45 -31.87 8.36
CA ASN A 310 -16.75 -32.10 7.08
C ASN A 310 -16.10 -33.48 6.96
N LYS A 311 -16.07 -34.28 8.03
CA LYS A 311 -15.51 -35.64 7.95
C LYS A 311 -16.49 -36.52 7.17
N LYS A 312 -16.02 -37.07 6.03
CA LYS A 312 -16.76 -37.97 5.11
C LYS A 312 -17.35 -39.24 5.75
N THR A 313 -17.16 -39.45 7.05
CA THR A 313 -17.51 -40.67 7.78
C THR A 313 -18.82 -40.60 8.57
N LEU A 314 -19.46 -39.43 8.70
CA LEU A 314 -20.72 -39.30 9.46
C LEU A 314 -21.95 -39.64 8.59
N SER A 315 -22.83 -40.48 9.12
CA SER A 315 -24.17 -40.75 8.55
C SER A 315 -25.09 -39.53 8.66
N LYS A 316 -26.18 -39.49 7.88
CA LYS A 316 -27.15 -38.36 7.89
C LYS A 316 -27.73 -38.10 9.28
N GLU A 317 -28.02 -39.17 10.03
CA GLU A 317 -28.58 -39.09 11.39
C GLU A 317 -27.58 -38.57 12.42
N GLU A 318 -26.30 -38.96 12.30
CA GLU A 318 -25.23 -38.45 13.17
C GLU A 318 -24.95 -36.97 12.91
N ARG A 319 -24.95 -36.54 11.64
CA ARG A 319 -24.82 -35.12 11.29
C ARG A 319 -25.96 -34.31 11.89
N GLN A 320 -27.20 -34.79 11.83
CA GLN A 320 -28.32 -34.08 12.44
C GLN A 320 -28.14 -33.94 13.96
N LYS A 321 -27.68 -34.99 14.66
CA LYS A 321 -27.39 -34.91 16.10
C LYS A 321 -26.32 -33.87 16.43
N VAL A 322 -25.26 -33.79 15.63
CA VAL A 322 -24.19 -32.78 15.80
C VAL A 322 -24.74 -31.36 15.55
N VAL A 323 -25.54 -31.17 14.51
CA VAL A 323 -26.18 -29.87 14.20
C VAL A 323 -27.10 -29.43 15.35
N GLU A 324 -27.94 -30.32 15.89
CA GLU A 324 -28.81 -30.01 17.02
C GLU A 324 -28.03 -29.67 18.30
N GLN A 325 -26.91 -30.36 18.55
CA GLN A 325 -26.02 -30.05 19.68
C GLN A 325 -25.36 -28.68 19.49
N ALA A 326 -24.84 -28.40 18.30
CA ALA A 326 -24.26 -27.10 17.97
C ALA A 326 -25.30 -25.97 18.13
N LYS A 327 -26.53 -26.14 17.62
CA LYS A 327 -27.63 -25.19 17.83
C LYS A 327 -27.91 -24.92 19.32
N LYS A 328 -27.91 -25.95 20.17
CA LYS A 328 -28.07 -25.79 21.63
C LYS A 328 -26.94 -24.99 22.27
N ILE A 329 -25.70 -25.23 21.87
CA ILE A 329 -24.55 -24.46 22.36
C ILE A 329 -24.67 -23.00 21.91
N ILE A 330 -24.98 -22.78 20.64
CA ILE A 330 -25.16 -21.45 20.04
C ILE A 330 -26.29 -20.68 20.73
N ALA A 331 -27.40 -21.33 21.07
CA ALA A 331 -28.52 -20.70 21.79
C ALA A 331 -28.07 -20.07 23.12
N SER A 332 -27.07 -20.67 23.79
CA SER A 332 -26.51 -20.19 25.06
C SER A 332 -25.57 -18.97 24.93
N VAL A 333 -25.17 -18.61 23.70
CA VAL A 333 -24.34 -17.43 23.44
C VAL A 333 -25.14 -16.16 23.73
N LYS A 334 -24.63 -15.32 24.63
CA LYS A 334 -25.32 -14.08 25.06
C LYS A 334 -25.20 -12.95 24.06
N ASN A 335 -24.04 -12.81 23.43
CA ASN A 335 -23.81 -11.76 22.44
C ASN A 335 -24.49 -12.17 21.12
N ARG A 336 -25.40 -11.31 20.62
CA ARG A 336 -26.18 -11.58 19.41
C ARG A 336 -25.31 -11.67 18.16
N GLU A 337 -24.32 -10.80 18.01
CA GLU A 337 -23.38 -10.82 16.88
C GLU A 337 -22.59 -12.14 16.83
N GLN A 338 -22.04 -12.57 17.97
CA GLN A 338 -21.35 -13.86 18.08
C GLN A 338 -22.29 -15.04 17.76
N LYS A 339 -23.56 -14.95 18.17
CA LYS A 339 -24.58 -15.95 17.83
C LYS A 339 -24.83 -16.00 16.33
N LEU A 340 -24.93 -14.86 15.64
CA LEU A 340 -25.11 -14.79 14.19
C LEU A 340 -23.91 -15.36 13.43
N PHE A 341 -22.68 -15.05 13.86
CA PHE A 341 -21.47 -15.64 13.29
C PHE A 341 -21.45 -17.16 13.45
N ALA A 342 -21.81 -17.66 14.64
CA ALA A 342 -21.83 -19.09 14.90
C ALA A 342 -22.90 -19.84 14.08
N LEU A 343 -24.09 -19.25 13.91
CA LEU A 343 -25.13 -19.80 13.04
C LEU A 343 -24.68 -19.82 11.58
N SER A 344 -24.04 -18.73 11.11
CA SER A 344 -23.53 -18.64 9.74
C SER A 344 -22.44 -19.67 9.47
N ALA A 345 -21.51 -19.87 10.41
CA ALA A 345 -20.46 -20.89 10.31
C ALA A 345 -21.04 -22.31 10.31
N LEU A 346 -22.03 -22.58 11.18
CA LEU A 346 -22.71 -23.87 11.21
C LEU A 346 -23.44 -24.14 9.88
N ALA A 347 -24.18 -23.16 9.36
CA ALA A 347 -24.87 -23.28 8.08
C ALA A 347 -23.90 -23.55 6.93
N ALA A 348 -22.77 -22.85 6.86
CA ALA A 348 -21.75 -23.06 5.85
C ALA A 348 -21.22 -24.51 5.85
N GLN A 349 -20.91 -25.07 7.03
CA GLN A 349 -20.43 -26.46 7.11
C GLN A 349 -21.51 -27.48 6.74
N VAL A 350 -22.76 -27.23 7.15
CA VAL A 350 -23.89 -28.10 6.77
C VAL A 350 -24.09 -28.07 5.25
N ALA A 351 -23.97 -26.90 4.62
CA ALA A 351 -24.04 -26.77 3.16
C ALA A 351 -22.89 -27.50 2.45
N LEU A 352 -21.65 -27.40 2.96
CA LEU A 352 -20.49 -28.14 2.44
C LEU A 352 -20.66 -29.66 2.55
N SER A 353 -21.39 -30.13 3.56
CA SER A 353 -21.73 -31.55 3.72
C SER A 353 -22.77 -32.06 2.70
N GLY A 354 -23.34 -31.16 1.89
CA GLY A 354 -24.33 -31.43 0.85
C GLY A 354 -25.78 -31.14 1.23
N ASP A 355 -26.05 -30.75 2.48
CA ASP A 355 -27.41 -30.49 2.99
C ASP A 355 -27.77 -29.00 2.96
N LYS A 356 -28.04 -28.49 1.76
CA LYS A 356 -28.37 -27.06 1.56
C LYS A 356 -29.69 -26.65 2.22
N GLU A 357 -30.64 -27.57 2.35
CA GLU A 357 -31.95 -27.27 2.96
C GLU A 357 -31.80 -27.02 4.47
N SER A 358 -31.13 -27.92 5.19
CA SER A 358 -30.85 -27.73 6.62
C SER A 358 -29.99 -26.50 6.87
N ALA A 359 -29.01 -26.25 6.00
CA ALA A 359 -28.18 -25.05 6.07
C ALA A 359 -29.02 -23.77 5.89
N SER A 360 -29.97 -23.74 4.95
CA SER A 360 -30.89 -22.61 4.80
C SER A 360 -31.77 -22.44 6.04
N GLN A 361 -32.25 -23.51 6.67
CA GLN A 361 -33.07 -23.41 7.89
C GLN A 361 -32.29 -22.83 9.07
N ILE A 362 -31.00 -23.18 9.21
CA ILE A 362 -30.11 -22.55 10.20
C ILE A 362 -29.98 -21.05 9.93
N MET A 363 -29.94 -20.62 8.67
CA MET A 363 -29.93 -19.20 8.32
C MET A 363 -31.29 -18.51 8.53
N ASP A 364 -32.41 -19.23 8.45
CA ASP A 364 -33.72 -18.71 8.86
C ASP A 364 -33.74 -18.43 10.38
N ASP A 365 -33.13 -19.31 11.19
CA ASP A 365 -32.92 -19.07 12.63
C ASP A 365 -32.10 -17.78 12.85
N ALA A 366 -31.02 -17.58 12.09
CA ALA A 366 -30.20 -16.36 12.19
C ALA A 366 -30.97 -15.10 11.79
N ARG A 367 -31.76 -15.18 10.71
CA ARG A 367 -32.61 -14.09 10.23
C ARG A 367 -33.68 -13.70 11.25
N SER A 368 -34.17 -14.64 12.05
CA SER A 368 -35.17 -14.34 13.09
C SER A 368 -34.63 -13.46 14.23
N LEU A 369 -33.31 -13.38 14.39
CA LEU A 369 -32.64 -12.63 15.47
C LEU A 369 -32.36 -11.17 15.14
N ILE A 370 -32.39 -10.80 13.85
CA ILE A 370 -32.06 -9.44 13.40
C ILE A 370 -33.31 -8.55 13.33
N ASN A 371 -33.08 -7.24 13.43
CA ASN A 371 -34.15 -6.27 13.18
C ASN A 371 -34.38 -6.16 11.66
N PRO A 372 -35.58 -6.41 11.13
CA PRO A 372 -35.87 -6.29 9.69
C PRO A 372 -35.75 -4.84 9.18
N GLN A 373 -35.70 -3.86 10.09
CA GLN A 373 -35.48 -2.45 9.79
C GLN A 373 -34.33 -1.92 10.65
N PRO A 374 -33.06 -2.22 10.28
CA PRO A 374 -31.91 -1.84 11.10
C PRO A 374 -31.87 -0.32 11.32
N LYS A 375 -31.76 0.10 12.59
CA LYS A 375 -31.84 1.52 12.99
C LYS A 375 -30.48 2.15 13.31
N ASN A 376 -29.45 1.34 13.46
CA ASN A 376 -28.10 1.78 13.83
C ASN A 376 -27.05 0.89 13.17
N TYR A 377 -25.79 1.32 13.24
CA TYR A 377 -24.66 0.62 12.63
C TYR A 377 -24.55 -0.84 13.08
N ARG A 378 -24.76 -1.14 14.37
CA ARG A 378 -24.69 -2.52 14.89
C ARG A 378 -25.75 -3.41 14.23
N GLU A 379 -27.01 -2.98 14.18
CA GLU A 379 -28.09 -3.74 13.54
C GLU A 379 -27.87 -3.90 12.02
N TYR A 380 -27.24 -2.91 11.40
CA TYR A 380 -26.84 -2.98 10.00
C TYR A 380 -25.77 -4.07 9.79
N THR A 381 -24.72 -4.10 10.63
CA THR A 381 -23.70 -5.16 10.61
C THR A 381 -24.30 -6.54 10.85
N GLU A 382 -25.23 -6.67 11.79
CA GLU A 382 -25.95 -7.94 12.04
C GLU A 382 -26.74 -8.41 10.81
N THR A 383 -27.43 -7.48 10.13
CA THR A 383 -28.14 -7.75 8.87
C THR A 383 -27.17 -8.25 7.80
N TRP A 384 -25.99 -7.63 7.70
CA TRP A 384 -24.94 -8.03 6.78
C TRP A 384 -24.38 -9.42 7.07
N ILE A 385 -24.13 -9.77 8.34
CA ILE A 385 -23.68 -11.12 8.70
C ILE A 385 -24.67 -12.17 8.18
N VAL A 386 -25.98 -11.91 8.31
CA VAL A 386 -27.02 -12.81 7.81
C VAL A 386 -27.02 -12.88 6.28
N ILE A 387 -26.88 -11.75 5.56
CA ILE A 387 -26.75 -11.73 4.09
C ILE A 387 -25.54 -12.56 3.64
N THR A 388 -24.39 -12.39 4.30
CA THR A 388 -23.17 -13.15 4.02
C THR A 388 -23.37 -14.65 4.22
N GLY A 389 -24.02 -15.04 5.32
CA GLY A 389 -24.37 -16.44 5.57
C GLY A 389 -25.29 -17.02 4.50
N TYR A 390 -26.33 -16.29 4.09
CA TYR A 390 -27.17 -16.71 2.97
C TYR A 390 -26.40 -16.76 1.65
N ALA A 391 -25.53 -15.80 1.35
CA ALA A 391 -24.75 -15.80 0.11
C ALA A 391 -23.90 -17.08 -0.06
N GLY A 392 -23.41 -17.67 1.03
CA GLY A 392 -22.69 -18.94 1.00
C GLY A 392 -23.55 -20.20 0.94
N VAL A 393 -24.86 -20.10 1.19
CA VAL A 393 -25.74 -21.26 1.43
C VAL A 393 -26.97 -21.29 0.51
N ASP A 394 -27.68 -20.16 0.41
CA ASP A 394 -28.91 -19.95 -0.36
C ASP A 394 -28.91 -18.52 -0.93
N THR A 395 -28.44 -18.38 -2.17
CA THR A 395 -28.35 -17.10 -2.85
C THR A 395 -29.71 -16.49 -3.18
N GLU A 396 -30.76 -17.31 -3.34
CA GLU A 396 -32.10 -16.82 -3.64
C GLU A 396 -32.70 -16.03 -2.47
N LYS A 397 -32.33 -16.35 -1.23
CA LYS A 397 -32.66 -15.55 -0.05
C LYS A 397 -31.73 -14.37 0.17
N ALA A 398 -30.45 -14.51 -0.20
CA ALA A 398 -29.46 -13.45 -0.05
C ALA A 398 -29.76 -12.22 -0.93
N PHE A 399 -30.09 -12.42 -2.21
CA PHE A 399 -30.30 -11.33 -3.16
C PHE A 399 -31.40 -10.33 -2.75
N PRO A 400 -32.64 -10.76 -2.42
CA PRO A 400 -33.69 -9.84 -2.00
C PRO A 400 -33.37 -9.12 -0.69
N MET A 401 -32.67 -9.80 0.23
CA MET A 401 -32.27 -9.20 1.50
C MET A 401 -31.22 -8.10 1.28
N LEU A 402 -30.20 -8.38 0.47
CA LEU A 402 -29.22 -7.38 0.07
C LEU A 402 -29.87 -6.20 -0.67
N GLU A 403 -30.80 -6.47 -1.58
CA GLU A 403 -31.53 -5.40 -2.28
C GLU A 403 -32.28 -4.49 -1.29
N ASN A 404 -33.00 -5.05 -0.31
CA ASN A 404 -33.66 -4.26 0.72
C ASN A 404 -32.69 -3.43 1.56
N THR A 405 -31.54 -4.02 1.91
CA THR A 405 -30.48 -3.33 2.66
C THR A 405 -29.89 -2.17 1.87
N ILE A 406 -29.67 -2.32 0.56
CA ILE A 406 -29.20 -1.24 -0.32
C ILE A 406 -30.20 -0.08 -0.36
N PHE A 407 -31.50 -0.37 -0.50
CA PHE A 407 -32.53 0.68 -0.50
C PHE A 407 -32.48 1.55 0.76
N ARG A 408 -32.34 0.93 1.95
CA ARG A 408 -32.22 1.66 3.22
C ARG A 408 -30.89 2.40 3.35
N LEU A 409 -29.83 1.81 2.81
CA LEU A 409 -28.52 2.43 2.81
C LEU A 409 -28.53 3.72 1.97
N ASN A 410 -29.26 3.78 0.84
CA ASN A 410 -29.38 5.00 0.03
C ASN A 410 -29.95 6.17 0.85
N GLU A 411 -30.99 5.95 1.66
CA GLU A 411 -31.57 6.98 2.54
C GLU A 411 -30.55 7.46 3.58
N THR A 412 -29.82 6.52 4.18
CA THR A 412 -28.82 6.81 5.22
C THR A 412 -27.63 7.58 4.65
N ILE A 413 -27.11 7.15 3.50
CA ILE A 413 -26.02 7.83 2.78
C ILE A 413 -26.45 9.25 2.41
N SER A 414 -27.65 9.42 1.87
CA SER A 414 -28.16 10.73 1.47
C SER A 414 -28.27 11.69 2.66
N ALA A 415 -28.75 11.21 3.81
CA ALA A 415 -28.79 12.00 5.03
C ALA A 415 -27.38 12.36 5.56
N ALA A 416 -26.46 11.39 5.56
CA ALA A 416 -25.08 11.59 6.00
C ALA A 416 -24.35 12.62 5.13
N ILE A 417 -24.54 12.54 3.81
CA ILE A 417 -23.95 13.48 2.85
C ILE A 417 -24.48 14.89 3.06
N LYS A 418 -25.78 15.06 3.30
CA LYS A 418 -26.34 16.40 3.60
C LYS A 418 -25.71 17.03 4.85
N VAL A 419 -25.38 16.22 5.86
CA VAL A 419 -24.63 16.69 7.03
C VAL A 419 -23.17 16.97 6.66
N ALA A 420 -22.54 16.11 5.87
CA ALA A 420 -21.18 16.28 5.39
C ALA A 420 -21.01 17.58 4.58
N GLU A 421 -21.96 17.92 3.69
CA GLU A 421 -21.96 19.18 2.92
C GLU A 421 -21.98 20.41 3.83
N PHE A 422 -22.63 20.31 4.99
CA PHE A 422 -22.71 21.41 5.95
C PHE A 422 -21.40 21.59 6.73
N ILE A 423 -20.69 20.50 7.06
CA ILE A 423 -19.47 20.55 7.87
C ILE A 423 -18.18 20.62 7.02
N ASP A 424 -18.24 20.24 5.74
CA ASP A 424 -17.08 20.22 4.85
C ASP A 424 -16.82 21.61 4.28
N THR A 425 -16.22 22.47 5.10
CA THR A 425 -15.84 23.82 4.70
C THR A 425 -14.70 23.87 3.69
N SER A 426 -14.13 22.71 3.37
CA SER A 426 -12.83 22.57 2.73
C SER A 426 -12.89 21.77 1.41
N ASN A 427 -14.11 21.32 1.04
CA ASN A 427 -14.43 20.49 -0.11
C ASN A 427 -13.54 19.24 -0.21
N ASP A 428 -13.24 18.63 0.94
CA ASP A 428 -12.38 17.45 1.07
C ASP A 428 -13.17 16.13 1.06
N ILE A 429 -14.45 16.23 1.43
CA ILE A 429 -15.38 15.11 1.55
C ILE A 429 -16.35 15.17 0.37
N ILE A 430 -16.82 16.36 0.00
CA ILE A 430 -17.78 16.59 -1.08
C ILE A 430 -17.31 17.73 -1.96
N GLU A 431 -17.29 17.49 -3.27
CA GLU A 431 -16.97 18.50 -4.27
C GLU A 431 -17.88 18.31 -5.48
N ASP A 432 -18.46 19.40 -5.99
CA ASP A 432 -19.48 19.41 -7.06
C ASP A 432 -20.68 18.46 -6.84
N GLY A 433 -21.01 18.25 -5.57
CA GLY A 433 -22.09 17.37 -5.13
C GLY A 433 -21.75 15.87 -5.23
N GLU A 434 -20.47 15.51 -5.39
CA GLU A 434 -19.97 14.14 -5.36
C GLU A 434 -19.14 13.88 -4.10
N VAL A 435 -19.33 12.71 -3.49
CA VAL A 435 -18.41 12.27 -2.43
C VAL A 435 -17.05 11.96 -3.06
N GLN A 436 -15.99 12.54 -2.50
CA GLN A 436 -14.62 12.28 -2.89
C GLN A 436 -14.22 10.87 -2.48
N VAL A 437 -13.83 10.05 -3.46
CA VAL A 437 -13.46 8.63 -3.27
C VAL A 437 -11.97 8.36 -3.46
N GLY A 438 -11.56 7.20 -2.97
CA GLY A 438 -10.19 6.73 -3.11
C GLY A 438 -9.19 7.62 -2.40
N SER A 439 -8.04 7.81 -3.02
CA SER A 439 -6.90 8.53 -2.46
C SER A 439 -7.13 10.04 -2.32
N PHE A 440 -8.14 10.57 -3.01
CA PHE A 440 -8.61 11.94 -2.82
C PHE A 440 -9.64 12.06 -1.68
N GLY A 441 -10.33 10.97 -1.36
CA GLY A 441 -11.30 10.89 -0.26
C GLY A 441 -10.67 10.94 1.13
N GLY A 442 -11.32 11.66 2.04
CA GLY A 442 -10.94 11.70 3.46
C GLY A 442 -11.08 10.34 4.18
N GLU A 443 -10.68 10.30 5.46
CA GLU A 443 -10.77 9.10 6.31
C GLU A 443 -12.18 8.51 6.39
N ILE A 444 -13.23 9.33 6.20
CA ILE A 444 -14.62 8.87 6.19
C ILE A 444 -14.88 7.95 4.99
N THR A 445 -14.48 8.36 3.79
CA THR A 445 -14.68 7.54 2.58
C THR A 445 -13.77 6.32 2.59
N ARG A 446 -12.53 6.44 3.09
CA ARG A 446 -11.63 5.29 3.29
C ARG A 446 -12.16 4.32 4.33
N GLY A 447 -12.71 4.79 5.45
CA GLY A 447 -13.37 3.96 6.45
C GLY A 447 -14.56 3.18 5.89
N LEU A 448 -15.39 3.83 5.07
CA LEU A 448 -16.48 3.16 4.34
C LEU A 448 -15.93 2.05 3.42
N LEU A 449 -14.89 2.33 2.64
CA LEU A 449 -14.26 1.33 1.76
C LEU A 449 -13.61 0.17 2.50
N ARG A 450 -12.91 0.42 3.61
CA ARG A 450 -12.35 -0.64 4.46
C ARG A 450 -13.46 -1.53 5.04
N SER A 451 -14.58 -0.94 5.48
CA SER A 451 -15.75 -1.73 5.89
C SER A 451 -16.35 -2.52 4.74
N LEU A 452 -16.32 -2.00 3.50
CA LEU A 452 -16.75 -2.71 2.31
C LEU A 452 -15.74 -3.83 1.90
N GLY A 453 -14.46 -3.75 2.25
CA GLY A 453 -13.54 -4.89 2.08
C GLY A 453 -14.01 -6.15 2.82
N THR A 454 -14.81 -6.00 3.89
CA THR A 454 -15.41 -7.14 4.60
C THR A 454 -16.59 -7.80 3.86
N ILE A 455 -17.12 -7.15 2.80
CA ILE A 455 -18.21 -7.70 1.97
C ILE A 455 -17.71 -8.44 0.73
N ASP A 456 -16.39 -8.50 0.51
CA ASP A 456 -15.79 -9.12 -0.69
C ASP A 456 -16.26 -10.56 -0.89
N MET A 457 -16.25 -11.39 0.16
CA MET A 457 -16.70 -12.79 0.07
C MET A 457 -18.19 -12.90 -0.26
N THR A 458 -19.03 -12.01 0.28
CA THR A 458 -20.47 -11.97 0.01
C THR A 458 -20.73 -11.64 -1.45
N ILE A 459 -20.07 -10.59 -1.95
CA ILE A 459 -20.21 -10.17 -3.34
C ILE A 459 -19.63 -11.23 -4.29
N GLN A 460 -18.51 -11.85 -3.95
CA GLN A 460 -17.93 -12.96 -4.71
C GLN A 460 -18.92 -14.13 -4.82
N ASN A 461 -19.50 -14.58 -3.71
CA ASN A 461 -20.45 -15.69 -3.72
C ASN A 461 -21.69 -15.37 -4.57
N LEU A 462 -22.24 -14.16 -4.44
CA LEU A 462 -23.38 -13.73 -5.24
C LEU A 462 -23.04 -13.57 -6.72
N ALA A 463 -21.88 -13.01 -7.04
CA ALA A 463 -21.43 -12.83 -8.42
C ALA A 463 -21.13 -14.16 -9.11
N LYS A 464 -20.57 -15.14 -8.39
CA LYS A 464 -20.36 -16.51 -8.89
C LYS A 464 -21.68 -17.25 -9.11
N ALA A 465 -22.66 -17.04 -8.24
CA ALA A 465 -23.98 -17.66 -8.36
C ALA A 465 -24.81 -17.07 -9.50
N ASP A 466 -24.89 -15.74 -9.58
CA ASP A 466 -25.59 -15.02 -10.64
C ASP A 466 -24.96 -13.63 -10.85
N PHE A 467 -24.02 -13.55 -11.79
CA PHE A 467 -23.34 -12.31 -12.13
C PHE A 467 -24.30 -11.22 -12.63
N VAL A 468 -25.32 -11.59 -13.41
CA VAL A 468 -26.26 -10.62 -13.98
C VAL A 468 -27.05 -9.95 -12.86
N ARG A 469 -27.53 -10.73 -11.89
CA ARG A 469 -28.26 -10.21 -10.72
C ARG A 469 -27.34 -9.44 -9.77
N ALA A 470 -26.13 -9.92 -9.51
CA ALA A 470 -25.14 -9.19 -8.72
C ALA A 470 -24.78 -7.83 -9.35
N LYS A 471 -24.54 -7.80 -10.67
CA LYS A 471 -24.34 -6.56 -11.42
C LYS A 471 -25.57 -5.66 -11.35
N ALA A 472 -26.77 -6.20 -11.47
CA ALA A 472 -28.02 -5.43 -11.39
C ALA A 472 -28.20 -4.76 -10.02
N LEU A 473 -27.82 -5.43 -8.92
CA LEU A 473 -27.85 -4.83 -7.58
C LEU A 473 -26.98 -3.59 -7.46
N THR A 474 -25.81 -3.55 -8.11
CA THR A 474 -24.94 -2.35 -8.07
C THR A 474 -25.66 -1.12 -8.61
N ASN A 475 -26.54 -1.27 -9.61
CA ASN A 475 -27.30 -0.16 -10.18
C ASN A 475 -28.39 0.40 -9.24
N LYS A 476 -28.68 -0.28 -8.13
CA LYS A 476 -29.66 0.15 -7.11
C LYS A 476 -29.11 1.23 -6.20
N PHE A 477 -27.79 1.45 -6.18
CA PHE A 477 -27.21 2.61 -5.53
C PHE A 477 -27.59 3.89 -6.29
N GLU A 478 -28.19 4.84 -5.57
CA GLU A 478 -28.70 6.09 -6.15
C GLU A 478 -27.57 7.02 -6.57
N ARG A 479 -26.53 7.11 -5.73
CA ARG A 479 -25.36 7.94 -5.97
C ARG A 479 -24.39 7.29 -6.93
N GLN A 480 -23.87 8.07 -7.87
CA GLN A 480 -23.08 7.55 -8.98
C GLN A 480 -21.75 6.98 -8.47
N GLU A 481 -21.07 7.68 -7.57
CA GLU A 481 -19.78 7.30 -7.00
C GLU A 481 -19.87 6.01 -6.19
N ILE A 482 -20.95 5.83 -5.42
CA ILE A 482 -21.22 4.60 -4.67
C ILE A 482 -21.58 3.44 -5.61
N ARG A 483 -22.35 3.72 -6.66
CA ARG A 483 -22.65 2.74 -7.71
C ARG A 483 -21.39 2.23 -8.40
N ILE A 484 -20.45 3.13 -8.74
CA ILE A 484 -19.18 2.72 -9.36
C ILE A 484 -18.34 1.89 -8.40
N LEU A 485 -18.23 2.31 -7.13
CA LEU A 485 -17.55 1.52 -6.10
C LEU A 485 -18.14 0.11 -5.98
N ALA A 486 -19.48 -0.02 -5.92
CA ALA A 486 -20.14 -1.32 -5.86
C ALA A 486 -19.83 -2.18 -7.11
N LYS A 487 -19.78 -1.58 -8.31
CA LYS A 487 -19.37 -2.27 -9.54
C LYS A 487 -17.93 -2.74 -9.46
N MET A 488 -17.03 -1.93 -8.94
CA MET A 488 -15.62 -2.27 -8.79
C MET A 488 -15.41 -3.40 -7.78
N ILE A 489 -16.18 -3.45 -6.68
CA ILE A 489 -16.17 -4.57 -5.75
C ILE A 489 -16.62 -5.87 -6.45
N VAL A 490 -17.70 -5.82 -7.26
CA VAL A 490 -18.13 -6.98 -8.06
C VAL A 490 -17.04 -7.41 -9.04
N LEU A 491 -16.40 -6.46 -9.75
CA LEU A 491 -15.32 -6.76 -10.69
C LEU A 491 -14.11 -7.38 -9.98
N ARG A 492 -13.66 -6.80 -8.86
CA ARG A 492 -12.58 -7.35 -8.03
C ARG A 492 -12.92 -8.74 -7.51
N GLY A 493 -14.17 -8.99 -7.12
CA GLY A 493 -14.60 -10.31 -6.67
C GLY A 493 -14.45 -11.39 -7.75
N ILE A 494 -14.66 -11.03 -9.01
CA ILE A 494 -14.59 -11.98 -10.13
C ILE A 494 -13.17 -12.09 -10.68
N LEU A 495 -12.44 -10.99 -10.75
CA LEU A 495 -11.08 -10.94 -11.32
C LEU A 495 -9.99 -11.25 -10.28
N GLY A 496 -10.26 -11.04 -8.98
CA GLY A 496 -9.28 -11.06 -7.89
C GLY A 496 -8.75 -12.43 -7.48
N GLU A 497 -9.35 -13.55 -7.90
CA GLU A 497 -8.78 -14.89 -7.66
C GLU A 497 -7.46 -15.12 -8.42
N SER A 498 -7.15 -14.26 -9.41
CA SER A 498 -5.97 -14.35 -10.28
C SER A 498 -4.95 -13.22 -10.10
N HIS A 499 -5.17 -12.26 -9.20
CA HIS A 499 -4.36 -11.03 -9.14
C HIS A 499 -3.92 -10.73 -7.70
N PRO A 500 -2.61 -10.49 -7.44
CA PRO A 500 -2.16 -10.10 -6.12
C PRO A 500 -2.86 -8.79 -5.73
N SER A 501 -3.70 -8.87 -4.70
CA SER A 501 -4.32 -7.73 -4.06
C SER A 501 -3.22 -6.87 -3.43
N ASN A 502 -2.71 -5.88 -4.15
CA ASN A 502 -2.07 -4.74 -3.50
C ASN A 502 -3.22 -3.97 -2.83
N GLY A 503 -3.53 -4.36 -1.59
CA GLY A 503 -4.61 -3.80 -0.76
C GLY A 503 -4.52 -2.29 -0.51
N GLU A 504 -3.49 -1.63 -0.99
CA GLU A 504 -3.17 -0.22 -0.69
C GLU A 504 -3.96 0.80 -1.52
N ILE A 505 -4.83 0.40 -2.47
CA ILE A 505 -5.53 1.39 -3.31
C ILE A 505 -6.63 2.13 -2.51
N PHE A 506 -7.22 1.48 -1.51
CA PHE A 506 -8.26 2.04 -0.65
C PHE A 506 -8.04 1.83 0.85
N ASP A 507 -6.89 1.28 1.25
CA ASP A 507 -6.47 1.29 2.66
C ASP A 507 -5.92 2.65 3.07
#